data_AF-U4PF95-F1
#
_entry.id   AF-U4PF95-F1
#
_cell.length_a   1.000
_cell.length_b   1.000
_cell.length_c   1.000
_cell.angle_alpha   90.00
_cell.angle_beta   90.00
_cell.angle_gamma   90.00
#
_symmetry.space_group_name_H-M   'P 1'
#
loop_
_entity.id
_entity.type
_entity.pdbx_description
1 polymer ?
#
loop_
_entity_poly.entity_id
_entity_poly.type
_entity_poly.pdbx_seq_one_letter_code
_entity_poly.pdbx_strand_id
1 'polypeptide(L)'
;MVLSVLCGKNSKNNGGENEEEKFFVEELSNMQLTEAILMHLDKQLTKVVALLLNDAPNQQQNPMLSAEASTLTDLVGPYFQVLARLCTDSKYVRRYCRIRVIPPLVSEEVQKRPEENNTLRGRIARIMMLPSSTKDVAAEFLFIICKRSVNRMIKYLGFGHSAGHLANLGLLGQINQPKHASDSEDSETEDYNQIKDSVNPVTGAIYPSDHGSALAGMSEEQKEYEAMKLVDAMNQMMETGIVKPGTIGDDGKIREVSHVLELLKNAPEPAPAENSDSDEE
;
A
#
# COMPACT_ATOMS: atom_id res chain seq x y z
N MET A 1 17.74 -3.28 -21.24
CA MET A 1 17.74 -4.23 -20.10
C MET A 1 16.36 -4.45 -19.48
N VAL A 2 15.41 -3.51 -19.54
CA VAL A 2 14.04 -3.72 -18.98
C VAL A 2 13.17 -4.62 -19.88
N LEU A 3 13.33 -4.55 -21.21
CA LEU A 3 12.60 -5.40 -22.17
C LEU A 3 12.94 -6.90 -22.07
N SER A 4 14.14 -7.23 -21.60
CA SER A 4 14.60 -8.62 -21.49
C SER A 4 13.94 -9.41 -20.34
N VAL A 5 13.34 -8.72 -19.36
CA VAL A 5 12.67 -9.36 -18.21
C VAL A 5 11.25 -9.83 -18.56
N LEU A 6 10.63 -9.24 -19.61
CA LEU A 6 9.29 -9.64 -20.08
C LEU A 6 9.32 -10.92 -20.94
N CYS A 7 10.49 -11.37 -21.42
CA CYS A 7 10.64 -12.59 -22.23
C CYS A 7 10.96 -13.85 -21.39
N GLY A 8 10.32 -13.98 -20.23
CA GLY A 8 10.35 -15.22 -19.44
C GLY A 8 9.45 -16.28 -20.06
N LYS A 9 10.05 -17.17 -20.88
CA LYS A 9 9.50 -18.40 -21.50
C LYS A 9 8.14 -18.89 -20.95
N ASN A 10 7.05 -18.58 -21.65
CA ASN A 10 5.86 -19.42 -21.70
C ASN A 10 5.71 -19.98 -23.12
N SER A 11 6.37 -21.11 -23.39
CA SER A 11 6.14 -21.88 -24.60
C SER A 11 4.87 -22.71 -24.42
N LYS A 12 3.72 -22.13 -24.75
CA LYS A 12 2.53 -22.89 -25.17
C LYS A 12 1.87 -22.18 -26.35
N ASN A 13 1.89 -22.87 -27.48
CA ASN A 13 1.31 -22.48 -28.77
C ASN A 13 -0.09 -21.85 -28.66
N ASN A 14 -0.23 -20.61 -29.11
CA ASN A 14 -1.44 -20.08 -29.75
C ASN A 14 -1.04 -19.01 -30.77
N GLY A 15 -1.22 -19.31 -32.06
CA GLY A 15 -0.69 -18.53 -33.20
C GLY A 15 -1.29 -17.13 -33.44
N GLY A 16 -2.01 -16.55 -32.48
CA GLY A 16 -2.54 -15.18 -32.54
C GLY A 16 -1.84 -14.18 -31.62
N GLU A 17 -1.13 -14.64 -30.58
CA GLU A 17 -0.51 -13.76 -29.57
C GLU A 17 0.81 -13.13 -30.05
N ASN A 18 1.52 -13.80 -30.97
CA ASN A 18 2.85 -13.39 -31.42
C ASN A 18 2.88 -12.10 -32.25
N GLU A 19 1.80 -11.73 -32.94
CA GLU A 19 1.76 -10.48 -33.74
C GLU A 19 1.37 -9.26 -32.89
N GLU A 20 0.41 -9.41 -31.98
CA GLU A 20 0.06 -8.35 -31.03
C GLU A 20 1.20 -8.05 -30.05
N GLU A 21 1.91 -9.08 -29.55
CA GLU A 21 3.08 -8.90 -28.69
C GLU A 21 4.23 -8.20 -29.43
N LYS A 22 4.48 -8.57 -30.69
CA LYS A 22 5.56 -7.97 -31.49
C LYS A 22 5.25 -6.52 -31.86
N PHE A 23 4.01 -6.23 -32.29
CA PHE A 23 3.53 -4.87 -32.50
C PHE A 23 3.61 -4.04 -31.22
N PHE A 24 3.23 -4.62 -30.09
CA PHE A 24 3.29 -3.99 -28.78
C PHE A 24 4.73 -3.68 -28.34
N VAL A 25 5.69 -4.58 -28.56
CA VAL A 25 7.12 -4.37 -28.26
C VAL A 25 7.69 -3.23 -29.12
N GLU A 26 7.36 -3.18 -30.41
CA GLU A 26 7.76 -2.09 -31.30
C GLU A 26 7.14 -0.74 -30.87
N GLU A 27 5.87 -0.72 -30.48
CA GLU A 27 5.19 0.50 -30.06
C GLU A 27 5.72 1.02 -28.72
N LEU A 28 6.00 0.13 -27.75
CA LEU A 28 6.68 0.48 -26.50
C LEU A 28 8.08 1.09 -26.77
N SER A 29 8.82 0.55 -27.76
CA SER A 29 10.15 1.05 -28.10
C SER A 29 10.15 2.48 -28.66
N ASN A 30 9.00 2.92 -29.20
CA ASN A 30 8.83 4.25 -29.81
C ASN A 30 8.24 5.31 -28.86
N MET A 31 8.02 5.02 -27.57
CA MET A 31 7.45 5.94 -26.58
C MET A 31 8.43 7.03 -26.09
N GLN A 32 9.18 7.65 -27.00
CA GLN A 32 10.28 8.58 -26.67
C GLN A 32 9.82 9.78 -25.83
N LEU A 33 8.67 10.38 -26.15
CA LEU A 33 8.14 11.51 -25.39
C LEU A 33 7.75 11.10 -23.96
N THR A 34 6.98 10.01 -23.82
CA THR A 34 6.57 9.48 -22.51
C THR A 34 7.77 9.11 -21.65
N GLU A 35 8.76 8.43 -22.25
CA GLU A 35 10.01 8.07 -21.58
C GLU A 35 10.77 9.32 -21.12
N ALA A 36 10.91 10.34 -21.98
CA ALA A 36 11.58 11.57 -21.61
C ALA A 36 10.88 12.27 -20.43
N ILE A 37 9.55 12.32 -20.42
CA ILE A 37 8.76 12.89 -19.31
C ILE A 37 8.97 12.07 -18.03
N LEU A 38 8.90 10.73 -18.09
CA LEU A 38 9.13 9.86 -16.94
C LEU A 38 10.56 9.99 -16.38
N MET A 39 11.58 10.04 -17.24
CA MET A 39 12.97 10.24 -16.82
C MET A 39 13.19 11.60 -16.14
N HIS A 40 12.57 12.67 -16.66
CA HIS A 40 12.66 13.99 -16.05
C HIS A 40 11.91 14.03 -14.72
N LEU A 41 10.70 13.47 -14.66
CA LEU A 41 9.95 13.29 -13.43
C LEU A 41 10.80 12.58 -12.37
N ASP A 42 11.40 11.44 -12.73
CA ASP A 42 12.21 10.65 -11.81
C ASP A 42 13.43 11.42 -11.28
N LYS A 43 14.08 12.18 -12.16
CA LYS A 43 15.19 13.08 -11.80
C LYS A 43 14.75 14.17 -10.82
N GLN A 44 13.59 14.80 -11.03
CA GLN A 44 13.09 15.82 -10.10
C GLN A 44 12.68 15.20 -8.76
N LEU A 45 11.99 14.07 -8.78
CA LEU A 45 11.61 13.34 -7.57
C LEU A 45 12.83 12.94 -6.74
N THR A 46 13.91 12.49 -7.39
CA THR A 46 15.16 12.14 -6.71
C THR A 46 15.74 13.35 -5.98
N LYS A 47 15.71 14.54 -6.60
CA LYS A 47 16.14 15.78 -5.97
C LYS A 47 15.25 16.19 -4.79
N VAL A 48 13.93 16.14 -4.96
CA VAL A 48 12.97 16.45 -3.88
C VAL A 48 13.24 15.55 -2.69
N VAL A 49 13.31 14.24 -2.91
CA VAL A 49 13.55 13.27 -1.82
C VAL A 49 14.92 13.48 -1.17
N ALA A 50 15.96 13.79 -1.94
CA ALA A 50 17.28 14.10 -1.37
C ALA A 50 17.24 15.35 -0.47
N LEU A 51 16.55 16.42 -0.89
CA LEU A 51 16.38 17.63 -0.09
C LEU A 51 15.60 17.34 1.20
N LEU A 52 14.52 16.56 1.12
CA LEU A 52 13.70 16.20 2.28
C LEU A 52 14.41 15.27 3.27
N LEU A 53 15.24 14.33 2.79
CA LEU A 53 16.01 13.42 3.65
C LEU A 53 17.21 14.11 4.32
N ASN A 54 17.85 15.06 3.63
CA ASN A 54 18.94 15.86 4.19
C ASN A 54 18.46 16.84 5.30
N ASP A 55 17.15 17.08 5.41
CA ASP A 55 16.53 17.91 6.46
C ASP A 55 16.34 17.19 7.81
N ALA A 56 16.56 15.87 7.89
CA ALA A 56 16.17 15.04 9.05
C ALA A 56 16.80 15.42 10.42
N PRO A 57 18.04 15.95 10.54
CA PRO A 57 18.54 16.45 11.83
C PRO A 57 18.38 17.96 12.03
N ASN A 58 18.02 18.74 10.99
CA ASN A 58 18.24 20.20 10.95
C ASN A 58 17.01 21.01 10.53
N GLN A 59 15.78 20.50 10.69
CA GLN A 59 14.54 21.21 10.32
C GLN A 59 14.42 22.62 10.91
N GLN A 60 15.09 22.93 12.03
CA GLN A 60 15.08 24.26 12.65
C GLN A 60 16.17 25.22 12.13
N GLN A 61 17.15 24.75 11.34
CA GLN A 61 18.32 25.55 11.00
C GLN A 61 18.30 26.17 9.60
N ASN A 62 17.47 25.71 8.65
CA ASN A 62 17.46 26.25 7.28
C ASN A 62 16.06 26.35 6.63
N PRO A 63 15.29 27.42 6.89
CA PRO A 63 13.98 27.64 6.25
C PRO A 63 14.03 27.76 4.71
N MET A 64 15.19 28.12 4.12
CA MET A 64 15.36 28.16 2.66
C MET A 64 15.33 26.77 2.00
N LEU A 65 15.91 25.75 2.64
CA LEU A 65 15.97 24.38 2.11
C LEU A 65 14.57 23.74 2.06
N SER A 66 13.78 23.97 3.11
CA SER A 66 12.37 23.55 3.16
C SER A 66 11.51 24.24 2.08
N ALA A 67 11.74 25.55 1.84
CA ALA A 67 11.04 26.29 0.79
C ALA A 67 11.42 25.80 -0.63
N GLU A 68 12.68 25.47 -0.86
CA GLU A 68 13.15 24.90 -2.13
C GLU A 68 12.52 23.52 -2.37
N ALA A 69 12.49 22.65 -1.36
CA ALA A 69 11.84 21.34 -1.44
C ALA A 69 10.33 21.45 -1.73
N SER A 70 9.64 22.40 -1.09
CA SER A 70 8.23 22.69 -1.36
C SER A 70 8.01 23.16 -2.80
N THR A 71 8.80 24.14 -3.25
CA THR A 71 8.71 24.69 -4.60
C THR A 71 8.95 23.60 -5.65
N LEU A 72 9.96 22.75 -5.43
CA LEU A 72 10.27 21.66 -6.33
C LEU A 72 9.15 20.61 -6.34
N THR A 73 8.55 20.32 -5.19
CA THR A 73 7.38 19.43 -5.08
C THR A 73 6.20 19.93 -5.91
N ASP A 74 5.93 21.24 -5.90
CA ASP A 74 4.87 21.83 -6.73
C ASP A 74 5.20 21.75 -8.23
N LEU A 75 6.48 21.94 -8.60
CA LEU A 75 6.95 21.80 -10.00
C LEU A 75 6.86 20.37 -10.54
N VAL A 76 6.78 19.36 -9.67
CA VAL A 76 6.56 17.97 -10.11
C VAL A 76 5.09 17.73 -10.50
N GLY A 77 4.13 18.45 -9.93
CA GLY A 77 2.69 18.29 -10.20
C GLY A 77 2.31 18.24 -11.68
N PRO A 78 2.77 19.19 -12.53
CA PRO A 78 2.50 19.18 -13.97
C PRO A 78 2.97 17.90 -14.70
N TYR A 79 4.07 17.27 -14.27
CA TYR A 79 4.51 16.00 -14.88
C TYR A 79 3.48 14.90 -14.65
N PHE A 80 2.95 14.78 -13.44
CA PHE A 80 1.90 13.81 -13.13
C PHE A 80 0.62 14.09 -13.92
N GLN A 81 0.21 15.35 -14.06
CA GLN A 81 -0.98 15.71 -14.84
C GLN A 81 -0.85 15.34 -16.31
N VAL A 82 0.29 15.66 -16.93
CA VAL A 82 0.54 15.33 -18.34
C VAL A 82 0.54 13.81 -18.53
N LEU A 83 1.25 13.07 -17.67
CA LEU A 83 1.29 11.60 -17.74
C LEU A 83 -0.10 10.98 -17.52
N ALA A 84 -0.88 11.48 -16.55
CA ALA A 84 -2.23 11.04 -16.29
C ALA A 84 -3.15 11.25 -17.51
N ARG A 85 -3.05 12.41 -18.16
CA ARG A 85 -3.83 12.70 -19.38
C ARG A 85 -3.45 11.75 -20.52
N LEU A 86 -2.14 11.58 -20.79
CA LEU A 86 -1.65 10.66 -21.81
C LEU A 86 -2.07 9.20 -21.54
N CYS A 87 -2.05 8.75 -20.29
CA CYS A 87 -2.49 7.41 -19.89
C CYS A 87 -4.01 7.21 -20.02
N THR A 88 -4.79 8.28 -19.88
CA THR A 88 -6.24 8.25 -20.10
C THR A 88 -6.55 8.13 -21.59
N ASP A 89 -5.83 8.88 -22.42
CA ASP A 89 -6.07 8.95 -23.86
C ASP A 89 -5.49 7.74 -24.64
N SER A 90 -4.42 7.10 -24.14
CA SER A 90 -3.81 5.93 -24.78
C SER A 90 -3.58 4.76 -23.83
N LYS A 91 -4.19 3.61 -24.16
CA LYS A 91 -3.96 2.35 -23.44
C LYS A 91 -2.50 1.88 -23.50
N TYR A 92 -1.79 2.20 -24.59
CA TYR A 92 -0.39 1.84 -24.80
C TYR A 92 0.52 2.65 -23.90
N VAL A 93 0.29 3.97 -23.82
CA VAL A 93 1.02 4.85 -22.88
C VAL A 93 0.76 4.41 -21.44
N ARG A 94 -0.50 4.12 -21.08
CA ARG A 94 -0.83 3.61 -19.74
C ARG A 94 -0.09 2.31 -19.41
N ARG A 95 -0.02 1.36 -20.35
CA ARG A 95 0.72 0.10 -20.17
C ARG A 95 2.22 0.35 -20.08
N TYR A 96 2.78 1.26 -20.88
CA TYR A 96 4.17 1.70 -20.78
C TYR A 96 4.48 2.27 -19.39
N CYS A 97 3.69 3.25 -18.94
CA CYS A 97 3.85 3.87 -17.62
C CYS A 97 3.69 2.85 -16.50
N ARG A 98 2.75 1.90 -16.60
CA ARG A 98 2.63 0.80 -15.63
C ARG A 98 3.94 0.02 -15.53
N ILE A 99 4.48 -0.48 -16.65
CA ILE A 99 5.72 -1.29 -16.65
C ILE A 99 6.90 -0.51 -16.09
N ARG A 100 6.97 0.81 -16.35
CA ARG A 100 8.05 1.68 -15.88
C ARG A 100 7.94 2.11 -14.41
N VAL A 101 6.73 2.42 -13.95
CA VAL A 101 6.48 3.01 -12.63
C VAL A 101 6.15 1.95 -11.59
N ILE A 102 5.31 0.98 -11.93
CA ILE A 102 4.84 -0.11 -11.07
C ILE A 102 5.02 -1.46 -11.80
N PRO A 103 6.27 -1.91 -12.02
CA PRO A 103 6.54 -3.21 -12.62
C PRO A 103 5.91 -4.35 -11.79
N PRO A 104 5.79 -5.58 -12.32
CA PRO A 104 5.37 -6.73 -11.52
C PRO A 104 6.13 -6.82 -10.20
N LEU A 105 5.41 -6.97 -9.09
CA LEU A 105 6.02 -6.99 -7.76
C LEU A 105 6.90 -8.22 -7.61
N VAL A 106 8.10 -8.02 -7.06
CA VAL A 106 9.02 -9.08 -6.63
C VAL A 106 9.07 -9.16 -5.11
N SER A 107 9.51 -10.30 -4.59
CA SER A 107 9.51 -10.59 -3.16
C SER A 107 10.37 -9.64 -2.30
N GLU A 108 11.47 -9.15 -2.86
CA GLU A 108 12.39 -8.22 -2.19
C GLU A 108 11.74 -6.84 -1.93
N GLU A 109 10.91 -6.37 -2.87
CA GLU A 109 10.33 -5.02 -2.81
C GLU A 109 9.28 -4.84 -1.70
N VAL A 110 8.73 -5.95 -1.19
CA VAL A 110 7.72 -5.95 -0.11
C VAL A 110 8.31 -6.29 1.25
N GLN A 111 9.63 -6.43 1.36
CA GLN A 111 10.31 -6.52 2.67
C GLN A 111 10.32 -5.18 3.41
N LYS A 112 10.15 -4.08 2.66
CA LYS A 112 10.14 -2.70 3.15
C LYS A 112 8.89 -2.00 2.69
N ARG A 113 8.51 -0.92 3.37
CA ARG A 113 7.34 -0.15 2.98
C ARG A 113 7.54 0.50 1.60
N PRO A 114 6.47 0.73 0.81
CA PRO A 114 6.59 1.31 -0.53
C PRO A 114 7.44 2.59 -0.58
N GLU A 115 7.26 3.50 0.37
CA GLU A 115 7.99 4.75 0.57
C GLU A 115 9.45 4.58 1.03
N GLU A 116 9.86 3.40 1.47
CA GLU A 116 11.25 3.14 1.87
C GLU A 116 12.11 2.71 0.67
N ASN A 117 11.46 2.24 -0.40
CA ASN A 117 12.14 1.83 -1.62
C ASN A 117 12.72 3.02 -2.40
N ASN A 118 13.86 2.84 -3.06
CA ASN A 118 14.47 3.85 -3.93
C ASN A 118 14.07 3.67 -5.41
N THR A 119 12.89 3.10 -5.65
CA THR A 119 12.29 2.99 -6.98
C THR A 119 11.49 4.25 -7.31
N LEU A 120 11.11 4.43 -8.58
CA LEU A 120 10.21 5.52 -8.98
C LEU A 120 8.88 5.45 -8.20
N ARG A 121 8.29 4.24 -8.06
CA ARG A 121 7.13 4.01 -7.17
C ARG A 121 7.37 4.56 -5.77
N GLY A 122 8.49 4.19 -5.14
CA GLY A 122 8.77 4.59 -3.76
C GLY A 122 8.97 6.10 -3.60
N ARG A 123 9.60 6.75 -4.58
CA ARG A 123 9.67 8.23 -4.60
C ARG A 123 8.30 8.88 -4.74
N ILE A 124 7.41 8.35 -5.58
CA ILE A 124 6.03 8.86 -5.70
C ILE A 124 5.25 8.63 -4.39
N ALA A 125 5.40 7.46 -3.76
CA ALA A 125 4.79 7.17 -2.47
C ALA A 125 5.20 8.19 -1.39
N ARG A 126 6.49 8.59 -1.35
CA ARG A 126 6.96 9.68 -0.47
C ARG A 126 6.27 11.02 -0.76
N ILE A 127 6.09 11.39 -2.04
CA ILE A 127 5.36 12.62 -2.39
C ILE A 127 3.91 12.58 -1.89
N MET A 128 3.26 11.41 -1.96
CA MET A 128 1.89 11.25 -1.47
C MET A 128 1.76 11.47 0.04
N MET A 129 2.85 11.32 0.81
CA MET A 129 2.88 11.57 2.26
C MET A 129 3.08 13.05 2.62
N LEU A 130 3.50 13.89 1.66
CA LEU A 130 3.75 15.31 1.92
C LEU A 130 2.44 16.09 2.01
N PRO A 131 2.38 17.15 2.83
CA PRO A 131 1.23 18.06 2.90
C PRO A 131 1.22 19.03 1.69
N SER A 132 1.26 18.49 0.47
CA SER A 132 1.27 19.25 -0.78
C SER A 132 0.05 18.94 -1.65
N SER A 133 -0.34 19.87 -2.52
CA SER A 133 -1.40 19.61 -3.52
C SER A 133 -0.97 18.56 -4.56
N THR A 134 0.34 18.40 -4.77
CA THR A 134 0.93 17.40 -5.65
C THR A 134 0.58 15.97 -5.23
N LYS A 135 0.30 15.72 -3.93
CA LYS A 135 -0.05 14.39 -3.42
C LYS A 135 -1.29 13.80 -4.12
N ASP A 136 -2.32 14.62 -4.35
CA ASP A 136 -3.58 14.18 -4.91
C ASP A 136 -3.43 13.87 -6.41
N VAL A 137 -2.62 14.68 -7.10
CA VAL A 137 -2.29 14.48 -8.52
C VAL A 137 -1.41 13.24 -8.72
N ALA A 138 -0.44 13.01 -7.84
CA ALA A 138 0.39 11.82 -7.84
C ALA A 138 -0.44 10.55 -7.61
N ALA A 139 -1.38 10.59 -6.65
CA ALA A 139 -2.29 9.50 -6.37
C ALA A 139 -3.21 9.20 -7.56
N GLU A 140 -3.80 10.22 -8.20
CA GLU A 140 -4.65 10.05 -9.39
C GLU A 140 -3.85 9.41 -10.55
N PHE A 141 -2.61 9.85 -10.79
CA PHE A 141 -1.76 9.23 -11.81
C PHE A 141 -1.53 7.74 -11.53
N LEU A 142 -1.18 7.37 -10.29
CA LEU A 142 -1.01 5.98 -9.89
C LEU A 142 -2.31 5.17 -10.03
N PHE A 143 -3.44 5.76 -9.67
CA PHE A 143 -4.74 5.11 -9.81
C PHE A 143 -5.10 4.86 -11.27
N ILE A 144 -4.82 5.81 -12.17
CA ILE A 144 -5.02 5.66 -13.62
C ILE A 144 -4.17 4.51 -14.17
N ILE A 145 -2.86 4.44 -13.88
CA ILE A 145 -2.02 3.33 -14.37
C ILE A 145 -2.40 1.99 -13.72
N CYS A 146 -3.02 2.02 -12.54
CA CYS A 146 -3.67 0.88 -11.91
C CYS A 146 -5.00 0.48 -12.59
N LYS A 147 -5.38 1.06 -13.73
CA LYS A 147 -6.69 0.89 -14.39
C LYS A 147 -7.88 1.23 -13.46
N ARG A 148 -7.69 2.16 -12.52
CA ARG A 148 -8.67 2.51 -11.48
C ARG A 148 -9.15 1.31 -10.65
N SER A 149 -8.30 0.29 -10.48
CA SER A 149 -8.55 -0.83 -9.58
C SER A 149 -8.08 -0.50 -8.16
N VAL A 150 -9.00 -0.51 -7.20
CA VAL A 150 -8.72 -0.33 -5.77
C VAL A 150 -7.75 -1.41 -5.28
N ASN A 151 -8.04 -2.67 -5.62
CA ASN A 151 -7.21 -3.82 -5.25
C ASN A 151 -5.78 -3.71 -5.77
N ARG A 152 -5.60 -3.25 -7.02
CA ARG A 152 -4.26 -3.07 -7.59
C ARG A 152 -3.50 -1.93 -6.92
N MET A 153 -4.18 -0.81 -6.65
CA MET A 153 -3.55 0.34 -5.98
C MET A 153 -3.08 -0.04 -4.57
N ILE A 154 -3.94 -0.73 -3.78
CA ILE A 154 -3.60 -1.23 -2.45
C ILE A 154 -2.43 -2.23 -2.51
N LYS A 155 -2.40 -3.13 -3.50
CA LYS A 155 -1.31 -4.08 -3.66
C LYS A 155 0.05 -3.41 -3.82
N TYR A 156 0.13 -2.32 -4.59
CA TYR A 156 1.41 -1.65 -4.88
C TYR A 156 1.83 -0.61 -3.84
N LEU A 157 0.89 0.02 -3.14
CA LEU A 157 1.16 1.16 -2.26
C LEU A 157 0.76 0.92 -0.79
N GLY A 158 0.01 -0.13 -0.51
CA GLY A 158 -0.70 -0.29 0.75
C GLY A 158 -1.94 0.61 0.84
N PHE A 159 -2.87 0.20 1.68
CA PHE A 159 -4.08 0.97 1.97
C PHE A 159 -3.74 2.29 2.66
N GLY A 160 -2.71 2.36 3.50
CA GLY A 160 -2.31 3.60 4.19
C GLY A 160 -2.08 4.77 3.23
N HIS A 161 -1.27 4.58 2.18
CA HIS A 161 -1.01 5.60 1.16
C HIS A 161 -2.23 5.88 0.29
N SER A 162 -3.07 4.87 0.06
CA SER A 162 -4.21 4.97 -0.87
C SER A 162 -5.48 5.52 -0.22
N ALA A 163 -5.61 5.41 1.11
CA ALA A 163 -6.86 5.63 1.85
C ALA A 163 -7.45 7.02 1.59
N GLY A 164 -6.63 8.08 1.66
CA GLY A 164 -7.11 9.45 1.44
C GLY A 164 -7.67 9.65 0.02
N HIS A 165 -6.94 9.16 -0.99
CA HIS A 165 -7.39 9.27 -2.38
C HIS A 165 -8.66 8.43 -2.64
N LEU A 166 -8.70 7.20 -2.13
CA LEU A 166 -9.88 6.32 -2.25
C LEU A 166 -11.10 6.89 -1.50
N ALA A 167 -10.90 7.54 -0.36
CA ALA A 167 -11.95 8.22 0.39
C ALA A 167 -12.52 9.40 -0.40
N ASN A 168 -11.65 10.23 -1.00
CA ASN A 168 -12.07 11.36 -1.85
C ASN A 168 -12.90 10.91 -3.06
N LEU A 169 -12.65 9.71 -3.58
CA LEU A 169 -13.42 9.12 -4.67
C LEU A 169 -14.66 8.33 -4.22
N GLY A 170 -14.88 8.17 -2.90
CA GLY A 170 -15.99 7.38 -2.36
C GLY A 170 -15.85 5.86 -2.58
N LEU A 171 -14.62 5.37 -2.75
CA LEU A 171 -14.34 3.98 -3.14
C LEU A 171 -13.99 3.05 -1.97
N LEU A 172 -14.09 3.53 -0.71
CA LEU A 172 -13.78 2.70 0.47
C LEU A 172 -14.67 1.44 0.57
N GLY A 173 -15.91 1.50 0.09
CA GLY A 173 -16.80 0.34 0.04
C GLY A 173 -16.37 -0.75 -0.94
N GLN A 174 -15.42 -0.47 -1.84
CA GLN A 174 -14.93 -1.41 -2.84
C GLN A 174 -13.70 -2.21 -2.39
N ILE A 175 -13.13 -1.91 -1.22
CA ILE A 175 -11.92 -2.58 -0.70
C ILE A 175 -12.15 -4.08 -0.52
N ASN A 176 -13.37 -4.47 -0.12
CA ASN A 176 -13.74 -5.87 0.11
C ASN A 176 -14.39 -6.53 -1.12
N GLN A 177 -14.42 -5.86 -2.27
CA GLN A 177 -14.98 -6.47 -3.47
C GLN A 177 -14.01 -7.52 -4.05
N PRO A 178 -14.56 -8.63 -4.57
CA PRO A 178 -13.74 -9.68 -5.18
C PRO A 178 -12.91 -9.11 -6.33
N LYS A 179 -11.67 -9.59 -6.46
CA LYS A 179 -10.73 -9.16 -7.51
C LYS A 179 -11.34 -9.44 -8.89
N HIS A 180 -11.27 -8.46 -9.79
CA HIS A 180 -11.66 -8.67 -11.19
C HIS A 180 -10.61 -9.54 -11.91
N ALA A 181 -11.03 -10.35 -12.88
CA ALA A 181 -10.10 -11.18 -13.67
C ALA A 181 -8.97 -10.36 -14.33
N SER A 182 -9.26 -9.12 -14.76
CA SER A 182 -8.25 -8.22 -15.33
C SER A 182 -7.21 -7.70 -14.31
N ASP A 183 -7.38 -7.96 -13.01
CA ASP A 183 -6.45 -7.53 -11.97
C ASP A 183 -5.25 -8.45 -11.79
N SER A 184 -5.36 -9.74 -12.14
CA SER A 184 -4.34 -10.77 -11.87
C SER A 184 -3.34 -11.03 -12.98
N GLU A 185 -3.67 -10.75 -14.25
CA GLU A 185 -2.97 -11.39 -15.39
C GLU A 185 -1.54 -10.90 -15.69
N ASP A 186 -1.03 -9.80 -15.08
CA ASP A 186 0.25 -9.19 -15.51
C ASP A 186 0.97 -8.37 -14.41
N SER A 187 0.89 -8.77 -13.14
CA SER A 187 1.46 -7.96 -12.02
C SER A 187 2.23 -8.72 -10.95
N GLU A 188 2.28 -10.04 -11.02
CA GLU A 188 2.82 -10.88 -9.95
C GLU A 188 3.89 -11.78 -10.54
N THR A 189 5.06 -11.81 -9.90
CA THR A 189 6.11 -12.78 -10.19
C THR A 189 5.89 -14.04 -9.36
N GLU A 190 6.54 -15.14 -9.76
CA GLU A 190 6.41 -16.42 -9.07
C GLU A 190 6.86 -16.35 -7.59
N ASP A 191 7.91 -15.59 -7.30
CA ASP A 191 8.43 -15.38 -5.96
C ASP A 191 7.53 -14.49 -5.09
N TYR A 192 6.91 -13.43 -5.66
CA TYR A 192 5.92 -12.63 -4.93
C TYR A 192 4.68 -13.45 -4.56
N ASN A 193 4.23 -14.33 -5.46
CA ASN A 193 3.06 -15.17 -5.23
C ASN A 193 3.19 -16.12 -4.04
N GLN A 194 4.42 -16.52 -3.69
CA GLN A 194 4.70 -17.38 -2.54
C GLN A 194 4.53 -16.66 -1.20
N ILE A 195 4.66 -15.33 -1.18
CA ILE A 195 4.67 -14.52 0.05
C ILE A 195 3.50 -13.54 0.14
N LYS A 196 2.66 -13.45 -0.91
CA LYS A 196 1.58 -12.45 -1.02
C LYS A 196 0.64 -12.42 0.20
N ASP A 197 0.38 -13.58 0.80
CA ASP A 197 -0.55 -13.72 1.92
C ASP A 197 0.08 -13.24 3.24
N SER A 198 1.41 -13.11 3.29
CA SER A 198 2.17 -12.55 4.42
C SER A 198 2.33 -11.02 4.34
N VAL A 199 2.00 -10.40 3.21
CA VAL A 199 2.12 -8.95 3.02
C VAL A 199 0.96 -8.26 3.73
N ASN A 200 1.25 -7.31 4.61
CA ASN A 200 0.21 -6.53 5.26
C ASN A 200 -0.42 -5.56 4.22
N PRO A 201 -1.75 -5.60 3.99
CA PRO A 201 -2.40 -4.79 2.98
C PRO A 201 -2.46 -3.30 3.34
N VAL A 202 -2.31 -2.94 4.61
CA VAL A 202 -2.27 -1.55 5.09
C VAL A 202 -0.93 -0.90 4.76
N THR A 203 0.17 -1.56 5.10
CA THR A 203 1.51 -1.03 4.89
C THR A 203 2.07 -1.32 3.49
N GLY A 204 1.56 -2.35 2.81
CA GLY A 204 2.14 -2.86 1.57
C GLY A 204 3.48 -3.57 1.76
N ALA A 205 3.80 -3.98 2.99
CA ALA A 205 5.06 -4.64 3.35
C ALA A 205 4.85 -5.78 4.34
N ILE A 206 5.81 -6.70 4.37
CA ILE A 206 5.92 -7.75 5.37
C ILE A 206 6.49 -7.13 6.64
N TYR A 207 5.90 -7.47 7.80
CA TYR A 207 6.48 -7.06 9.07
C TYR A 207 7.82 -7.77 9.27
N PRO A 208 8.87 -7.05 9.69
CA PRO A 208 10.10 -7.68 10.15
C PRO A 208 9.79 -8.75 11.20
N SER A 209 10.44 -9.90 11.11
CA SER A 209 10.26 -11.00 12.06
C SER A 209 10.61 -10.62 13.50
N ASP A 210 11.36 -9.52 13.68
CA ASP A 210 11.83 -8.97 14.94
C ASP A 210 11.06 -7.72 15.41
N HIS A 211 9.87 -7.43 14.86
CA HIS A 211 9.08 -6.24 15.22
C HIS A 211 8.72 -6.16 16.73
N GLY A 212 9.05 -7.19 17.50
CA GLY A 212 8.87 -7.24 18.94
C GLY A 212 7.40 -7.34 19.33
N SER A 213 7.14 -7.76 20.56
CA SER A 213 5.82 -7.54 21.15
C SER A 213 5.69 -6.05 21.48
N ALA A 214 4.53 -5.45 21.22
CA ALA A 214 4.23 -4.10 21.69
C ALA A 214 4.35 -3.97 23.22
N LEU A 215 4.24 -5.10 23.93
CA LEU A 215 4.37 -5.20 25.39
C LEU A 215 5.81 -5.51 25.85
N ALA A 216 6.77 -5.63 24.93
CA ALA A 216 8.16 -5.92 25.29
C ALA A 216 8.76 -4.78 26.11
N GLY A 217 9.35 -5.10 27.27
CA GLY A 217 9.94 -4.12 28.17
C GLY A 217 8.95 -3.42 29.12
N MET A 218 7.65 -3.72 29.06
CA MET A 218 6.67 -3.24 30.04
C MET A 218 6.65 -4.15 31.29
N SER A 219 6.57 -3.55 32.48
CA SER A 219 6.30 -4.29 33.72
C SER A 219 4.87 -4.83 33.73
N GLU A 220 4.57 -5.80 34.58
CA GLU A 220 3.20 -6.35 34.66
C GLU A 220 2.19 -5.29 35.09
N GLU A 221 2.56 -4.45 36.06
CA GLU A 221 1.75 -3.30 36.49
C GLU A 221 1.44 -2.32 35.33
N GLN A 222 2.41 -2.09 34.44
CA GLN A 222 2.21 -1.24 33.26
C GLN A 222 1.28 -1.89 32.25
N LYS A 223 1.37 -3.21 32.06
CA LYS A 223 0.45 -3.94 31.18
C LYS A 223 -0.98 -3.88 31.71
N GLU A 224 -1.17 -4.08 33.01
CA GLU A 224 -2.49 -3.96 33.66
C GLU A 224 -3.06 -2.55 33.52
N TYR A 225 -2.24 -1.53 33.72
CA TYR A 225 -2.64 -0.13 33.56
C TYR A 225 -3.09 0.19 32.13
N GLU A 226 -2.32 -0.21 31.11
CA GLU A 226 -2.72 -0.02 29.70
C GLU A 226 -3.94 -0.88 29.32
N ALA A 227 -4.10 -2.07 29.92
CA ALA A 227 -5.30 -2.88 29.75
C ALA A 227 -6.55 -2.18 30.29
N MET A 228 -6.48 -1.55 31.46
CA MET A 228 -7.60 -0.77 32.01
C MET A 228 -7.94 0.43 31.15
N LYS A 229 -6.93 1.15 30.64
CA LYS A 229 -7.14 2.26 29.71
C LYS A 229 -7.81 1.81 28.41
N LEU A 230 -7.48 0.62 27.90
CA LEU A 230 -8.14 0.04 26.74
C LEU A 230 -9.62 -0.28 27.02
N VAL A 231 -9.92 -0.83 28.20
CA VAL A 231 -11.30 -1.10 28.65
C VAL A 231 -12.10 0.21 28.71
N ASP A 232 -11.54 1.26 29.29
CA ASP A 232 -12.18 2.57 29.37
C ASP A 232 -12.46 3.15 27.97
N ALA A 233 -11.49 3.06 27.06
CA ALA A 233 -11.68 3.51 25.68
C ALA A 233 -12.76 2.71 24.94
N MET A 234 -12.81 1.38 25.13
CA MET A 234 -13.88 0.55 24.57
C MET A 234 -15.25 0.94 25.14
N ASN A 235 -15.34 1.15 26.45
CA ASN A 235 -16.58 1.59 27.10
C ASN A 235 -17.07 2.92 26.52
N GLN A 236 -16.19 3.91 26.35
CA GLN A 236 -16.54 5.20 25.73
C GLN A 236 -17.06 5.03 24.29
N MET A 237 -16.42 4.17 23.48
CA MET A 237 -16.88 3.89 22.12
C MET A 237 -18.24 3.17 22.08
N MET A 238 -18.53 2.30 23.06
CA MET A 238 -19.83 1.64 23.19
C MET A 238 -20.93 2.61 23.65
N GLU A 239 -20.64 3.46 24.64
CA GLU A 239 -21.58 4.47 25.16
C GLU A 239 -21.96 5.51 24.10
N THR A 240 -20.99 5.92 23.28
CA THR A 240 -21.22 6.84 22.15
C THR A 240 -21.90 6.18 20.95
N GLY A 241 -22.06 4.85 20.98
CA GLY A 241 -22.68 4.07 19.91
C GLY A 241 -21.81 3.92 18.65
N ILE A 242 -20.54 4.28 18.71
CA ILE A 242 -19.59 4.12 17.59
C ILE A 242 -19.30 2.63 17.36
N VAL A 243 -19.16 1.86 18.45
CA VAL A 243 -18.93 0.41 18.41
C VAL A 243 -20.07 -0.30 19.11
N LYS A 244 -20.54 -1.41 18.53
CA LYS A 244 -21.59 -2.25 19.11
C LYS A 244 -21.14 -3.71 19.12
N PRO A 245 -21.34 -4.45 20.23
CA PRO A 245 -21.07 -5.88 20.25
C PRO A 245 -21.91 -6.62 19.21
N GLY A 246 -21.24 -7.41 18.36
CA GLY A 246 -21.87 -8.18 17.30
C GLY A 246 -21.61 -9.68 17.45
N THR A 247 -22.57 -10.49 17.01
CA THR A 247 -22.44 -11.95 16.89
C THR A 247 -22.93 -12.41 15.52
N ILE A 248 -22.59 -13.63 15.12
CA ILE A 248 -23.02 -14.22 13.85
C ILE A 248 -24.40 -14.86 14.07
N GLY A 249 -25.41 -14.42 13.32
CA GLY A 249 -26.74 -15.01 13.31
C GLY A 249 -26.79 -16.34 12.57
N ASP A 250 -27.91 -17.05 12.71
CA ASP A 250 -28.14 -18.33 12.02
C ASP A 250 -28.13 -18.20 10.48
N ASP A 251 -28.32 -16.99 9.97
CA ASP A 251 -28.23 -16.62 8.56
C ASP A 251 -26.79 -16.35 8.08
N GLY A 252 -25.81 -16.49 8.97
CA GLY A 252 -24.39 -16.23 8.70
C GLY A 252 -24.04 -14.74 8.65
N LYS A 253 -24.96 -13.83 8.98
CA LYS A 253 -24.71 -12.38 8.97
C LYS A 253 -24.41 -11.86 10.37
N ILE A 254 -23.71 -10.72 10.42
CA ILE A 254 -23.42 -10.01 11.66
C ILE A 254 -24.72 -9.37 12.17
N ARG A 255 -25.08 -9.64 13.42
CA ARG A 255 -26.18 -9.00 14.14
C ARG A 255 -25.69 -8.43 15.48
N GLU A 256 -26.37 -7.42 15.98
CA GLU A 256 -26.12 -6.89 17.32
C GLU A 256 -26.48 -7.93 18.39
N VAL A 257 -25.71 -7.94 19.46
CA VAL A 257 -25.93 -8.83 20.60
C VAL A 257 -27.00 -8.27 21.51
N SER A 258 -28.01 -9.07 21.88
CA SER A 258 -29.03 -8.65 22.85
C SER A 258 -28.54 -8.77 24.29
N HIS A 259 -27.73 -9.79 24.60
CA HIS A 259 -27.20 -10.01 25.95
C HIS A 259 -25.75 -10.50 25.95
N VAL A 260 -24.94 -10.01 26.90
CA VAL A 260 -23.48 -10.30 26.99
C VAL A 260 -23.17 -11.80 27.00
N LEU A 261 -24.06 -12.62 27.57
CA LEU A 261 -23.92 -14.09 27.60
C LEU A 261 -23.85 -14.75 26.21
N GLU A 262 -24.39 -14.12 25.17
CA GLU A 262 -24.28 -14.62 23.80
C GLU A 262 -22.83 -14.61 23.30
N LEU A 263 -21.99 -13.73 23.83
CA LEU A 263 -20.56 -13.66 23.50
C LEU A 263 -19.76 -14.81 24.13
N LEU A 264 -20.22 -15.34 25.27
CA LEU A 264 -19.53 -16.38 26.03
C LEU A 264 -19.82 -17.79 25.53
N LYS A 265 -20.89 -17.97 24.74
CA LYS A 265 -21.40 -19.29 24.34
C LYS A 265 -20.39 -20.14 23.55
N ASN A 266 -19.41 -19.50 22.90
CA ASN A 266 -18.37 -20.14 22.10
C ASN A 266 -16.94 -19.76 22.58
N ALA A 267 -16.80 -19.16 23.76
CA ALA A 267 -15.48 -18.82 24.28
C ALA A 267 -14.74 -20.11 24.67
N PRO A 268 -13.45 -20.27 24.31
CA PRO A 268 -12.63 -21.37 24.83
C PRO A 268 -12.60 -21.29 26.36
N GLU A 269 -12.75 -22.43 27.04
CA GLU A 269 -12.53 -22.48 28.48
C GLU A 269 -11.08 -22.06 28.79
N PRO A 270 -10.85 -21.20 29.80
CA PRO A 270 -9.50 -20.82 30.18
C PRO A 270 -8.72 -22.08 30.55
N ALA A 271 -7.51 -22.20 30.00
CA ALA A 271 -6.60 -23.30 30.34
C ALA A 271 -6.40 -23.33 31.87
N PRO A 272 -6.38 -24.52 32.50
CA PRO A 272 -6.15 -24.62 33.93
C PRO A 272 -4.81 -23.96 34.26
N ALA A 273 -4.84 -23.03 35.22
CA ALA A 273 -3.63 -22.41 35.74
C ALA A 273 -2.69 -23.52 36.25
N GLU A 274 -1.48 -23.59 35.68
CA GLU A 274 -0.40 -24.38 36.29
C GLU A 274 -0.06 -23.71 37.62
N ASN A 275 -0.61 -24.25 38.72
CA ASN A 275 -0.23 -23.88 40.06
C ASN A 275 1.25 -24.23 40.25
N SER A 276 2.15 -23.26 40.09
CA SER A 276 3.51 -23.34 40.62
C SER A 276 3.49 -22.93 42.10
N ASP A 277 2.77 -23.68 42.93
CA ASP A 277 3.01 -23.71 44.37
C ASP A 277 3.94 -24.88 44.63
N SER A 278 5.25 -24.58 44.66
CA SER A 278 6.24 -25.42 45.32
C SER A 278 6.75 -24.64 46.53
N ASP A 279 5.92 -24.58 47.57
CA ASP A 279 6.40 -24.49 48.94
C ASP A 279 6.93 -25.89 49.32
N GLU A 280 8.24 -26.06 49.43
CA GLU A 280 8.84 -27.13 50.20
C GLU A 280 9.90 -26.56 51.17
N GLU A 281 9.84 -27.09 52.37
CA GLU A 281 10.46 -26.71 53.65
C GLU A 281 11.99 -26.66 53.68
#